data_AF-A0A926KS58-F1
#
_entry.id   AF-A0A926KS58-F1
#
_cell.length_a   1.000
_cell.length_b   1.000
_cell.length_c   1.000
_cell.angle_alpha   90.00
_cell.angle_beta   90.00
_cell.angle_gamma   90.00
#
_symmetry.space_group_name_H-M   'P 1'
#
loop_
_entity.id
_entity.type
_entity.pdbx_description
1 polymer ?
#
loop_
_entity_poly.entity_id
_entity_poly.type
_entity_poly.pdbx_seq_one_letter_code
_entity_poly.pdbx_strand_id
1 'polypeptide(L)'
;MAYTRTNWVDRLVQFANRFLKSNETSTSVTLTADPGTVTQAGTPLSAANFNKMEQGIYDAHVTADGALQRSGGAMTGDLGLLGTGTNQFKNGNGDAASYATHNFKLKGWNGMGMSTYDDTVNGYYDFRLGKWDVKDGYYVNGIKNAQTRTTNGYLEWNNGGTWLPVGDIQVGRPRAASGSTNGIANTYATILNITGVKGRVEYITASITGTGGSTPTIRVTIDGVSETYSTYLEGSGVYIRYLDATSEKATAPIYFYSSFKVEFMNSDPNYLNGTVIYRLANGTA
;
A
#
# COMPACT_ATOMS: atom_id res chain seq x y z
N MET A 1 10.57 42.64 -33.81
CA MET A 1 9.36 43.14 -34.50
C MET A 1 8.70 41.92 -35.12
N ALA A 2 7.39 41.71 -34.98
CA ALA A 2 6.76 40.49 -35.50
C ALA A 2 6.82 40.44 -37.04
N TYR A 3 7.18 39.29 -37.61
CA TYR A 3 7.19 39.10 -39.06
C TYR A 3 5.82 39.38 -39.68
N THR A 4 5.79 40.22 -40.72
CA THR A 4 4.61 40.45 -41.55
C THR A 4 4.92 39.98 -42.96
N ARG A 5 4.14 39.03 -43.47
CA ARG A 5 4.38 38.41 -44.77
C ARG A 5 4.18 39.42 -45.90
N THR A 6 5.20 39.58 -46.74
CA THR A 6 5.07 40.32 -48.00
C THR A 6 4.33 39.46 -49.03
N ASN A 7 3.31 40.02 -49.67
CA ASN A 7 2.70 39.41 -50.84
C ASN A 7 3.57 39.70 -52.06
N TRP A 8 4.33 38.70 -52.51
CA TRP A 8 5.25 38.85 -53.63
C TRP A 8 4.48 38.76 -54.96
N VAL A 9 4.66 39.78 -55.79
CA VAL A 9 4.10 39.84 -57.14
C VAL A 9 5.21 39.98 -58.16
N ASP A 10 5.08 39.25 -59.26
CA ASP A 10 6.05 39.30 -60.36
C ASP A 10 5.96 40.61 -61.13
N ARG A 11 7.09 40.98 -61.75
CA ARG A 11 7.11 42.08 -62.72
C ARG A 11 6.64 41.57 -64.07
N LEU A 12 5.49 42.04 -64.56
CA LEU A 12 4.97 41.69 -65.88
C LEU A 12 5.31 42.78 -66.88
N VAL A 13 6.02 42.38 -67.94
CA VAL A 13 6.52 43.26 -68.99
C VAL A 13 6.34 42.60 -70.35
N GLN A 14 6.20 43.40 -71.40
CA GLN A 14 6.02 42.92 -72.76
C GLN A 14 7.23 42.11 -73.26
N PHE A 15 8.45 42.53 -72.90
CA PHE A 15 9.69 41.88 -73.34
C PHE A 15 10.69 41.74 -72.18
N ALA A 16 10.66 40.60 -71.46
CA ALA A 16 11.45 40.41 -70.24
C ALA A 16 12.97 40.49 -70.42
N ASN A 17 13.48 40.02 -71.58
CA ASN A 17 14.92 39.94 -71.88
C ASN A 17 15.32 40.84 -73.05
N ARG A 18 14.60 41.93 -73.29
CA ARG A 18 14.96 42.92 -74.31
C ARG A 18 15.79 44.04 -73.71
N PHE A 19 16.86 44.41 -74.41
CA PHE A 19 17.79 45.45 -74.00
C PHE A 19 18.09 46.35 -75.18
N LEU A 20 18.20 47.65 -74.90
CA LEU A 20 18.84 48.59 -75.82
C LEU A 20 20.35 48.48 -75.65
N LYS A 21 21.03 48.49 -76.79
CA LYS A 21 22.48 48.39 -76.88
C LYS A 21 23.09 49.77 -77.13
N SER A 22 24.14 50.11 -76.41
CA SER A 22 24.90 51.35 -76.60
C SER A 22 26.38 51.17 -76.21
N ASN A 23 27.24 52.11 -76.64
CA ASN A 23 28.67 52.18 -76.26
C ASN A 23 29.42 50.85 -76.48
N GLU A 24 29.21 50.19 -77.62
CA GLU A 24 29.93 48.96 -77.94
C GLU A 24 31.39 49.24 -78.28
N THR A 25 32.26 48.40 -77.74
CA THR A 25 33.70 48.35 -77.98
C THR A 25 34.08 46.89 -78.32
N SER A 26 35.36 46.63 -78.61
CA SER A 26 35.84 45.28 -78.88
C SER A 26 35.71 44.30 -77.70
N THR A 27 35.52 44.79 -76.47
CA THR A 27 35.48 43.95 -75.25
C THR A 27 34.28 44.19 -74.35
N SER A 28 33.45 45.20 -74.63
CA SER A 28 32.34 45.59 -73.76
C SER A 28 31.20 46.22 -74.53
N VAL A 29 29.99 46.08 -74.00
CA VAL A 29 28.76 46.68 -74.50
C VAL A 29 27.89 47.07 -73.32
N THR A 30 27.24 48.23 -73.38
CA THR A 30 26.26 48.64 -72.37
C THR A 30 24.87 48.17 -72.79
N LEU A 31 24.21 47.40 -71.92
CA LEU A 31 22.85 46.93 -72.10
C LEU A 31 21.92 47.59 -71.08
N THR A 32 20.95 48.36 -71.56
CA THR A 32 19.89 48.95 -70.72
C THR A 32 18.60 48.20 -70.97
N ALA A 33 17.95 47.70 -69.91
CA ALA A 33 16.71 46.95 -70.05
C ALA A 33 15.63 47.81 -70.75
N ASP A 34 15.02 47.27 -71.80
CA ASP A 34 13.89 47.87 -72.52
C ASP A 34 12.70 46.91 -72.50
N PRO A 35 11.97 46.87 -71.39
CA PRO A 35 10.89 45.91 -71.19
C PRO A 35 9.65 46.15 -72.06
N GLY A 36 9.58 47.26 -72.80
CA GLY A 36 8.34 47.73 -73.42
C GLY A 36 7.31 48.14 -72.35
N THR A 37 6.02 47.90 -72.61
CA THR A 37 4.95 48.20 -71.64
C THR A 37 5.08 47.33 -70.40
N VAL A 38 5.10 47.97 -69.22
CA VAL A 38 5.03 47.31 -67.91
C VAL A 38 3.57 47.22 -67.49
N THR A 39 3.00 46.03 -67.47
CA THR A 39 1.60 45.80 -67.10
C THR A 39 1.43 45.54 -65.60
N GLN A 40 2.49 45.15 -64.91
CA GLN A 40 2.51 45.00 -63.45
C GLN A 40 3.91 45.31 -62.89
N ALA A 41 3.99 46.23 -61.94
CA ALA A 41 5.20 46.45 -61.17
C ALA A 41 5.44 45.26 -60.23
N GLY A 42 6.64 44.68 -60.28
CA GLY A 42 7.02 43.60 -59.36
C GLY A 42 7.29 44.13 -57.96
N THR A 43 7.31 43.23 -56.97
CA THR A 43 7.71 43.58 -55.60
C THR A 43 9.19 43.98 -55.56
N PRO A 44 9.55 45.13 -54.96
CA PRO A 44 10.94 45.58 -54.92
C PRO A 44 11.88 44.61 -54.19
N LEU A 45 13.03 44.34 -54.79
CA LEU A 45 14.15 43.65 -54.15
C LEU A 45 14.96 44.68 -53.34
N SER A 46 14.50 44.98 -52.14
CA SER A 46 15.11 46.00 -51.26
C SER A 46 15.63 45.37 -49.97
N ALA A 47 16.63 46.01 -49.36
CA ALA A 47 17.13 45.62 -48.04
C ALA A 47 16.00 45.52 -47.01
N ALA A 48 15.02 46.43 -47.07
CA ALA A 48 13.85 46.38 -46.20
C ALA A 48 13.02 45.09 -46.38
N ASN A 49 12.86 44.59 -47.61
CA ASN A 49 12.12 43.35 -47.87
C ASN A 49 12.94 42.09 -47.56
N PHE A 50 14.25 42.11 -47.80
CA PHE A 50 15.12 40.99 -47.46
C PHE A 50 15.28 40.83 -45.94
N ASN A 51 15.53 41.92 -45.20
CA ASN A 51 15.66 41.87 -43.75
C ASN A 51 14.35 41.38 -43.08
N LYS A 52 13.19 41.70 -43.65
CA LYS A 52 11.91 41.12 -43.20
C LYS A 52 11.87 39.61 -43.37
N MET A 53 12.31 39.10 -44.52
CA MET A 53 12.36 37.65 -44.79
C MET A 53 13.33 36.95 -43.83
N GLU A 54 14.51 37.52 -43.62
CA GLU A 54 15.50 37.00 -42.67
C GLU A 54 14.94 36.95 -41.23
N GLN A 55 14.23 38.00 -40.80
CA GLN A 55 13.56 37.99 -39.50
C GLN A 55 12.53 36.86 -39.41
N GLY A 56 11.72 36.65 -40.45
CA GLY A 56 10.73 35.56 -40.47
C GLY A 56 11.38 34.17 -40.41
N ILE A 57 12.51 33.97 -41.10
CA ILE A 57 13.29 32.74 -41.05
C ILE A 57 13.87 32.53 -39.64
N TYR A 58 14.45 33.58 -39.06
CA TYR A 58 14.99 33.54 -37.70
C TYR A 58 13.90 33.19 -36.68
N ASP A 59 12.76 33.89 -36.71
CA ASP A 59 11.64 33.65 -35.78
C ASP A 59 11.11 32.21 -35.90
N ALA A 60 10.99 31.70 -37.13
CA ALA A 60 10.59 30.32 -37.39
C ALA A 60 11.62 29.31 -36.85
N HIS A 61 12.91 29.59 -37.02
CA HIS A 61 13.98 28.75 -36.50
C HIS A 61 13.99 28.71 -34.97
N VAL A 62 13.91 29.86 -34.31
CA VAL A 62 13.83 29.95 -32.84
C VAL A 62 12.60 29.20 -32.31
N THR A 63 11.46 29.35 -32.98
CA THR A 63 10.23 28.63 -32.60
C THR A 63 10.40 27.12 -32.76
N ALA A 64 11.04 26.66 -33.84
CA ALA A 64 11.29 25.24 -34.10
C ALA A 64 12.30 24.63 -33.11
N ASP A 65 13.33 25.39 -32.72
CA ASP A 65 14.35 24.95 -31.75
C ASP A 65 13.76 24.74 -30.35
N GLY A 66 12.83 25.61 -29.94
CA GLY A 66 12.12 25.47 -28.65
C GLY A 66 10.97 24.46 -28.65
N ALA A 67 10.61 23.88 -29.80
CA ALA A 67 9.47 22.98 -29.91
C ALA A 67 9.82 21.54 -29.49
N LEU A 68 8.87 20.88 -28.82
CA LEU A 68 8.99 19.44 -28.56
C LEU A 68 8.78 18.64 -29.86
N GLN A 69 9.59 17.61 -30.07
CA GLN A 69 9.42 16.68 -31.19
C GLN A 69 8.05 15.99 -31.10
N ARG A 70 7.25 16.09 -32.16
CA ARG A 70 5.88 15.53 -32.22
C ARG A 70 5.82 14.06 -32.63
N SER A 71 6.86 13.54 -33.28
CA SER A 71 6.96 12.15 -33.72
C SER A 71 8.40 11.83 -34.14
N GLY A 72 8.88 10.61 -33.82
CA GLY A 72 10.25 10.19 -34.08
C GLY A 72 11.31 10.95 -33.26
N GLY A 73 12.56 10.48 -33.33
CA GLY A 73 13.69 11.11 -32.62
C GLY A 73 13.77 10.78 -31.12
N ALA A 74 14.81 11.29 -30.47
CA ALA A 74 15.05 11.15 -29.04
C ALA A 74 15.03 12.53 -28.37
N MET A 75 14.21 12.69 -27.34
CA MET A 75 14.24 13.89 -26.48
C MET A 75 15.46 13.82 -25.58
N THR A 76 16.33 14.82 -25.64
CA THR A 76 17.60 14.84 -24.88
C THR A 76 17.53 15.67 -23.59
N GLY A 77 16.41 16.34 -23.31
CA GLY A 77 16.17 17.15 -22.11
C GLY A 77 15.05 16.63 -21.21
N ASP A 78 14.88 17.28 -20.05
CA ASP A 78 13.79 16.99 -19.11
C ASP A 78 12.43 17.45 -19.68
N LEU A 79 11.38 16.63 -19.54
CA LEU A 79 10.01 17.06 -19.80
C LEU A 79 9.37 17.57 -18.51
N GLY A 80 9.16 18.89 -18.43
CA GLY A 80 8.49 19.53 -17.30
C GLY A 80 6.97 19.56 -17.46
N LEU A 81 6.24 19.33 -16.37
CA LEU A 81 4.78 19.50 -16.32
C LEU A 81 4.43 20.82 -15.63
N LEU A 82 3.69 21.68 -16.32
CA LEU A 82 3.19 22.93 -15.76
C LEU A 82 2.09 22.64 -14.72
N GLY A 83 2.21 23.25 -13.54
CA GLY A 83 1.31 23.03 -12.41
C GLY A 83 1.94 23.53 -11.11
N THR A 84 1.39 23.12 -9.97
CA THR A 84 1.92 23.52 -8.66
C THR A 84 3.20 22.74 -8.35
N GLY A 85 4.33 23.45 -8.18
CA GLY A 85 5.62 22.88 -7.82
C GLY A 85 6.50 22.45 -9.02
N THR A 86 7.59 21.74 -8.73
CA THR A 86 8.55 21.25 -9.76
C THR A 86 8.31 19.78 -10.08
N ASN A 87 7.63 19.50 -11.19
CA ASN A 87 7.28 18.14 -11.62
C ASN A 87 7.91 17.85 -13.00
N GLN A 88 8.66 16.74 -13.13
CA GLN A 88 9.48 16.47 -14.32
C GLN A 88 9.66 14.97 -14.60
N PHE A 89 9.77 14.61 -15.88
CA PHE A 89 10.35 13.36 -16.37
C PHE A 89 11.80 13.62 -16.78
N LYS A 90 12.75 12.86 -16.22
CA LYS A 90 14.19 13.12 -16.35
C LYS A 90 14.96 11.91 -16.86
N ASN A 91 16.04 12.19 -17.59
CA ASN A 91 17.03 11.19 -17.93
C ASN A 91 17.71 10.62 -16.68
N GLY A 92 18.07 9.34 -16.77
CA GLY A 92 18.91 8.69 -15.79
C GLY A 92 20.37 9.13 -15.83
N ASN A 93 21.14 8.64 -14.87
CA ASN A 93 22.58 8.90 -14.73
C ASN A 93 23.43 7.61 -14.74
N GLY A 94 22.82 6.44 -14.95
CA GLY A 94 23.54 5.18 -15.11
C GLY A 94 22.61 3.98 -15.21
N ASP A 95 23.20 2.79 -15.27
CA ASP A 95 22.50 1.51 -15.28
C ASP A 95 22.54 0.87 -13.87
N ALA A 96 21.57 0.00 -13.57
CA ALA A 96 21.27 -0.56 -12.25
C ALA A 96 20.70 0.44 -11.22
N ALA A 97 19.39 0.33 -10.97
CA ALA A 97 18.67 1.21 -10.08
C ALA A 97 19.14 1.11 -8.61
N SER A 98 19.45 2.26 -8.03
CA SER A 98 19.78 2.49 -6.61
C SER A 98 19.33 3.89 -6.19
N TYR A 99 19.59 4.29 -4.95
CA TYR A 99 19.31 5.66 -4.50
C TYR A 99 20.16 6.73 -5.24
N ALA A 100 21.29 6.34 -5.82
CA ALA A 100 22.20 7.25 -6.53
C ALA A 100 22.18 7.08 -8.05
N THR A 101 21.92 5.87 -8.54
CA THR A 101 22.00 5.50 -9.96
C THR A 101 20.64 5.04 -10.49
N HIS A 102 20.22 5.52 -11.65
CA HIS A 102 18.94 5.13 -12.25
C HIS A 102 18.95 5.39 -13.76
N ASN A 103 18.19 4.60 -14.53
CA ASN A 103 18.05 4.76 -15.98
C ASN A 103 17.08 5.91 -16.35
N PHE A 104 16.15 6.24 -15.46
CA PHE A 104 15.12 7.26 -15.64
C PHE A 104 14.61 7.74 -14.27
N LYS A 105 14.14 8.98 -14.19
CA LYS A 105 13.62 9.56 -12.95
C LYS A 105 12.33 10.35 -13.14
N LEU A 106 11.35 10.03 -12.29
CA LEU A 106 10.21 10.88 -12.01
C LEU A 106 10.53 11.81 -10.85
N LYS A 107 10.26 13.10 -11.01
CA LYS A 107 10.39 14.12 -9.96
C LYS A 107 9.03 14.78 -9.76
N GLY A 108 8.60 14.87 -8.51
CA GLY A 108 7.41 15.64 -8.13
C GLY A 108 7.61 16.40 -6.83
N TRP A 109 6.78 17.42 -6.59
CA TRP A 109 6.90 18.27 -5.40
C TRP A 109 6.26 17.66 -4.14
N ASN A 110 5.12 16.98 -4.30
CA ASN A 110 4.38 16.38 -3.19
C ASN A 110 3.98 14.94 -3.53
N GLY A 111 2.96 14.75 -4.37
CA GLY A 111 2.54 13.41 -4.78
C GLY A 111 2.20 13.26 -6.26
N MET A 112 2.12 12.01 -6.71
CA MET A 112 1.63 11.59 -8.02
C MET A 112 0.49 10.59 -7.80
N GLY A 113 -0.72 10.93 -8.24
CA GLY A 113 -1.87 10.03 -8.18
C GLY A 113 -1.99 9.16 -9.44
N MET A 114 -2.51 7.95 -9.28
CA MET A 114 -2.93 7.10 -10.39
C MET A 114 -4.46 7.03 -10.39
N SER A 115 -5.09 7.57 -11.44
CA SER A 115 -6.55 7.59 -11.60
C SER A 115 -7.06 6.56 -12.60
N THR A 116 -8.32 6.16 -12.44
CA THR A 116 -9.10 5.45 -13.45
C THR A 116 -9.60 6.42 -14.53
N TYR A 117 -10.23 5.88 -15.57
CA TYR A 117 -10.75 6.64 -16.72
C TYR A 117 -11.82 7.68 -16.35
N ASP A 118 -12.37 7.59 -15.15
CA ASP A 118 -13.35 8.50 -14.55
C ASP A 118 -12.69 9.53 -13.59
N ASP A 119 -11.37 9.65 -13.65
CA ASP A 119 -10.53 10.51 -12.80
C ASP A 119 -10.49 10.13 -11.30
N THR A 120 -11.07 8.99 -10.90
CA THR A 120 -10.98 8.51 -9.52
C THR A 120 -9.58 8.00 -9.20
N VAL A 121 -8.90 8.60 -8.22
CA VAL A 121 -7.54 8.18 -7.78
C VAL A 121 -7.62 6.89 -6.94
N ASN A 122 -6.90 5.84 -7.35
CA ASN A 122 -6.84 4.55 -6.65
C ASN A 122 -5.54 4.30 -5.88
N GLY A 123 -4.54 5.17 -6.07
CA GLY A 123 -3.33 5.20 -5.28
C GLY A 123 -2.50 6.42 -5.58
N TYR A 124 -1.49 6.68 -4.77
CA TYR A 124 -0.55 7.75 -5.00
C TYR A 124 0.86 7.38 -4.50
N TYR A 125 1.85 8.03 -5.10
CA TYR A 125 3.20 8.08 -4.56
C TYR A 125 3.44 9.44 -3.91
N ASP A 126 3.96 9.46 -2.68
CA ASP A 126 4.45 10.66 -2.00
C ASP A 126 5.98 10.76 -2.20
N PHE A 127 6.42 11.77 -2.95
CA PHE A 127 7.82 11.98 -3.30
C PHE A 127 8.69 12.40 -2.12
N ARG A 128 8.10 12.95 -1.04
CA ARG A 128 8.86 13.41 0.14
C ARG A 128 9.07 12.29 1.13
N LEU A 129 8.05 11.46 1.32
CA LEU A 129 8.09 10.33 2.23
C LEU A 129 8.60 9.05 1.57
N GLY A 130 8.70 9.01 0.24
CA GLY A 130 9.04 7.80 -0.51
C GLY A 130 7.98 6.71 -0.38
N LYS A 131 6.72 7.10 -0.13
CA LYS A 131 5.63 6.20 0.22
C LYS A 131 4.75 5.92 -0.99
N TRP A 132 4.55 4.65 -1.31
CA TRP A 132 3.52 4.22 -2.26
C TRP A 132 2.28 3.76 -1.48
N ASP A 133 1.15 4.41 -1.72
CA ASP A 133 -0.11 4.19 -1.00
C ASP A 133 -1.19 3.81 -2.01
N VAL A 134 -1.82 2.64 -1.84
CA VAL A 134 -2.83 2.09 -2.76
C VAL A 134 -4.07 1.73 -1.96
N LYS A 135 -5.24 2.13 -2.47
CA LYS A 135 -6.51 1.68 -1.93
C LYS A 135 -6.57 0.16 -1.97
N ASP A 136 -7.08 -0.44 -0.91
CA ASP A 136 -7.19 -1.89 -0.75
C ASP A 136 -5.86 -2.66 -0.75
N GLY A 137 -4.71 -1.99 -0.56
CA GLY A 137 -3.40 -2.62 -0.41
C GLY A 137 -2.72 -2.98 -1.73
N TYR A 138 -1.60 -3.70 -1.65
CA TYR A 138 -0.77 -4.05 -2.81
C TYR A 138 -0.89 -5.53 -3.17
N TYR A 139 -0.60 -5.84 -4.43
CA TYR A 139 -0.64 -7.20 -4.98
C TYR A 139 0.77 -7.63 -5.38
N VAL A 140 1.10 -8.90 -5.18
CA VAL A 140 2.33 -9.56 -5.66
C VAL A 140 1.90 -10.68 -6.59
N ASN A 141 2.36 -10.66 -7.84
CA ASN A 141 2.00 -11.65 -8.88
C ASN A 141 0.48 -11.85 -9.03
N GLY A 142 -0.31 -10.77 -8.96
CA GLY A 142 -1.77 -10.82 -9.08
C GLY A 142 -2.52 -11.21 -7.82
N ILE A 143 -1.82 -11.40 -6.69
CA ILE A 143 -2.44 -11.81 -5.42
C ILE A 143 -2.21 -10.75 -4.35
N LYS A 144 -3.26 -10.38 -3.62
CA LYS A 144 -3.20 -9.35 -2.57
C LYS A 144 -2.23 -9.78 -1.48
N ASN A 145 -1.19 -8.98 -1.25
CA ASN A 145 -0.12 -9.31 -0.31
C ASN A 145 -0.45 -8.84 1.11
N ALA A 146 -0.04 -9.64 2.10
CA ALA A 146 -0.19 -9.38 3.53
C ALA A 146 -1.63 -9.14 3.99
N GLN A 147 -2.43 -10.21 4.03
CA GLN A 147 -3.70 -10.22 4.74
C GLN A 147 -3.60 -11.13 5.96
N THR A 148 -4.16 -10.72 7.10
CA THR A 148 -4.39 -11.60 8.24
C THR A 148 -5.88 -11.87 8.39
N ARG A 149 -6.25 -13.08 8.83
CA ARG A 149 -7.63 -13.41 9.19
C ARG A 149 -7.63 -14.39 10.36
N THR A 150 -8.78 -14.60 10.98
CA THR A 150 -8.99 -15.69 11.93
C THR A 150 -9.85 -16.76 11.29
N THR A 151 -9.41 -18.02 11.31
CA THR A 151 -10.19 -19.16 10.82
C THR A 151 -9.99 -20.35 11.74
N ASN A 152 -11.08 -20.99 12.17
CA ASN A 152 -11.06 -22.14 13.10
C ASN A 152 -10.28 -21.93 14.41
N GLY A 153 -10.15 -20.68 14.85
CA GLY A 153 -9.41 -20.32 16.06
C GLY A 153 -7.90 -20.14 15.87
N TYR A 154 -7.41 -20.10 14.64
CA TYR A 154 -6.02 -19.73 14.33
C TYR A 154 -5.98 -18.35 13.70
N LEU A 155 -5.02 -17.52 14.12
CA LEU A 155 -4.60 -16.38 13.31
C LEU A 155 -3.85 -16.92 12.10
N GLU A 156 -4.33 -16.60 10.90
CA GLU A 156 -3.73 -16.99 9.64
C GLU A 156 -3.20 -15.76 8.91
N TRP A 157 -2.10 -15.92 8.18
CA TRP A 157 -1.58 -14.93 7.24
C TRP A 157 -1.63 -15.47 5.81
N ASN A 158 -1.94 -14.60 4.87
CA ASN A 158 -1.98 -14.92 3.45
C ASN A 158 -0.58 -14.73 2.84
N ASN A 159 0.07 -15.81 2.42
CA ASN A 159 1.36 -15.79 1.74
C ASN A 159 1.21 -15.76 0.22
N GLY A 160 0.41 -14.82 -0.30
CA GLY A 160 0.18 -14.70 -1.74
C GLY A 160 -0.60 -15.87 -2.33
N GLY A 161 -1.70 -16.28 -1.69
CA GLY A 161 -2.70 -17.21 -2.24
C GLY A 161 -3.10 -18.33 -1.28
N THR A 162 -2.22 -18.65 -0.33
CA THR A 162 -2.44 -19.68 0.70
C THR A 162 -2.47 -19.04 2.07
N TRP A 163 -3.48 -19.39 2.86
CA TRP A 163 -3.58 -19.00 4.26
C TRP A 163 -2.80 -19.99 5.12
N LEU A 164 -1.81 -19.48 5.84
CA LEU A 164 -0.94 -20.26 6.72
C LEU A 164 -1.14 -19.80 8.16
N PRO A 165 -1.16 -20.70 9.16
CA PRO A 165 -1.26 -20.30 10.55
C PRO A 165 -0.01 -19.50 10.96
N VAL A 166 -0.22 -18.44 11.75
CA VAL A 166 0.84 -17.66 12.40
C VAL A 166 1.23 -18.38 13.70
N GLY A 167 1.76 -19.60 13.55
CA GLY A 167 2.17 -20.48 14.66
C GLY A 167 1.02 -20.92 15.58
N ASP A 168 1.34 -21.14 16.85
CA ASP A 168 0.41 -21.64 17.89
C ASP A 168 -0.45 -20.54 18.51
N ILE A 169 -0.61 -19.40 17.85
CA ILE A 169 -1.51 -18.33 18.29
C ILE A 169 -2.96 -18.80 18.07
N GLN A 170 -3.46 -19.54 19.07
CA GLN A 170 -4.81 -20.07 19.13
C GLN A 170 -5.73 -19.06 19.81
N VAL A 171 -6.60 -18.46 19.02
CA VAL A 171 -7.58 -17.47 19.44
C VAL A 171 -8.91 -18.17 19.74
N GLY A 172 -9.35 -18.13 20.99
CA GLY A 172 -10.70 -18.54 21.37
C GLY A 172 -10.99 -20.04 21.27
N ARG A 173 -10.01 -20.93 21.50
CA ARG A 173 -10.24 -22.36 21.76
C ARG A 173 -10.24 -22.68 23.26
N PRO A 174 -11.01 -23.69 23.72
CA PRO A 174 -10.87 -24.21 25.07
C PRO A 174 -9.45 -24.74 25.31
N ARG A 175 -8.86 -24.35 26.43
CA ARG A 175 -7.57 -24.81 26.95
C ARG A 175 -7.82 -25.76 28.13
N ALA A 176 -6.89 -26.66 28.39
CA ALA A 176 -6.95 -27.59 29.52
C ALA A 176 -5.73 -27.42 30.43
N ALA A 177 -5.94 -27.50 31.73
CA ALA A 177 -4.88 -27.58 32.73
C ALA A 177 -5.13 -28.80 33.63
N SER A 178 -4.12 -29.65 33.82
CA SER A 178 -4.24 -30.88 34.60
C SER A 178 -3.26 -30.87 35.77
N GLY A 179 -3.66 -31.45 36.89
CA GLY A 179 -2.82 -31.57 38.08
C GLY A 179 -3.27 -32.67 39.03
N SER A 180 -2.44 -32.97 40.02
CA SER A 180 -2.65 -34.04 41.00
C SER A 180 -2.36 -33.57 42.43
N THR A 181 -3.10 -34.07 43.41
CA THR A 181 -2.87 -33.80 44.85
C THR A 181 -2.15 -34.95 45.57
N ASN A 182 -1.41 -35.79 44.83
CA ASN A 182 -0.87 -37.07 45.31
C ASN A 182 -0.22 -37.00 46.71
N GLY A 183 -0.79 -37.73 47.67
CA GLY A 183 -0.21 -37.94 49.00
C GLY A 183 -0.45 -36.81 50.01
N ILE A 184 -1.28 -35.81 49.71
CA ILE A 184 -1.52 -34.68 50.62
C ILE A 184 -3.02 -34.48 50.88
N ALA A 185 -3.47 -34.96 52.04
CA ALA A 185 -4.83 -34.74 52.54
C ALA A 185 -5.03 -33.29 52.98
N ASN A 186 -6.26 -32.79 52.84
CA ASN A 186 -6.73 -31.50 53.34
C ASN A 186 -5.90 -30.28 52.89
N THR A 187 -5.19 -30.41 51.76
CA THR A 187 -4.38 -29.34 51.18
C THR A 187 -4.82 -29.05 49.75
N TYR A 188 -4.92 -27.77 49.40
CA TYR A 188 -5.28 -27.34 48.06
C TYR A 188 -4.05 -27.38 47.14
N ALA A 189 -4.12 -28.15 46.06
CA ALA A 189 -3.18 -28.07 44.95
C ALA A 189 -3.73 -27.13 43.87
N THR A 190 -2.92 -26.17 43.45
CA THR A 190 -3.29 -25.27 42.35
C THR A 190 -3.17 -26.01 41.01
N ILE A 191 -4.27 -26.06 40.27
CA ILE A 191 -4.37 -26.73 38.97
C ILE A 191 -4.25 -25.73 37.83
N LEU A 192 -4.88 -24.57 38.02
CA LEU A 192 -4.83 -23.46 37.09
C LEU A 192 -4.59 -22.19 37.89
N ASN A 193 -3.56 -21.44 37.50
CA ASN A 193 -3.28 -20.13 38.07
C ASN A 193 -3.06 -19.13 36.93
N ILE A 194 -4.05 -18.28 36.72
CA ILE A 194 -3.99 -17.19 35.78
C ILE A 194 -3.91 -15.91 36.61
N THR A 195 -2.77 -15.24 36.59
CA THR A 195 -2.54 -13.99 37.35
C THR A 195 -2.00 -12.90 36.44
N GLY A 196 -2.33 -11.65 36.78
CA GLY A 196 -1.83 -10.48 36.06
C GLY A 196 -2.50 -10.23 34.71
N VAL A 197 -3.59 -10.94 34.40
CA VAL A 197 -4.35 -10.75 33.16
C VAL A 197 -5.85 -10.66 33.48
N LYS A 198 -6.56 -9.82 32.73
CA LYS A 198 -8.02 -9.82 32.67
C LYS A 198 -8.48 -10.96 31.76
N GLY A 199 -9.71 -11.44 31.91
CA GLY A 199 -10.27 -12.43 31.01
C GLY A 199 -11.73 -12.77 31.27
N ARG A 200 -12.22 -13.73 30.49
CA ARG A 200 -13.56 -14.30 30.60
C ARG A 200 -13.40 -15.80 30.74
N VAL A 201 -14.19 -16.42 31.61
CA VAL A 201 -14.32 -17.87 31.77
C VAL A 201 -15.72 -18.25 31.34
N GLU A 202 -15.82 -19.10 30.32
CA GLU A 202 -17.11 -19.57 29.79
C GLU A 202 -17.66 -20.77 30.55
N TYR A 203 -16.81 -21.72 30.93
CA TYR A 203 -17.17 -22.87 31.75
C TYR A 203 -15.93 -23.41 32.46
N ILE A 204 -16.13 -24.15 33.54
CA ILE A 204 -15.10 -24.91 34.26
C ILE A 204 -15.65 -26.33 34.46
N THR A 205 -15.13 -27.28 33.70
CA THR A 205 -15.36 -28.68 34.00
C THR A 205 -14.12 -29.23 34.66
N ALA A 206 -14.29 -29.81 35.84
CA ALA A 206 -13.27 -30.58 36.52
C ALA A 206 -13.68 -32.04 36.55
N SER A 207 -12.94 -32.87 35.82
CA SER A 207 -13.00 -34.32 36.00
C SER A 207 -12.06 -34.70 37.13
N ILE A 208 -12.55 -35.32 38.18
CA ILE A 208 -11.73 -35.77 39.30
C ILE A 208 -11.76 -37.30 39.35
N THR A 209 -10.61 -37.95 39.28
CA THR A 209 -10.48 -39.40 39.45
C THR A 209 -9.68 -39.73 40.70
N GLY A 210 -10.16 -40.71 41.48
CA GLY A 210 -9.55 -41.14 42.73
C GLY A 210 -10.11 -42.45 43.25
N THR A 211 -9.69 -42.87 44.45
CA THR A 211 -10.27 -44.02 45.15
C THR A 211 -11.55 -43.63 45.87
N GLY A 212 -12.56 -44.50 45.79
CA GLY A 212 -13.89 -44.26 46.35
C GLY A 212 -13.86 -44.07 47.87
N GLY A 213 -14.82 -43.29 48.38
CA GLY A 213 -14.91 -42.94 49.81
C GLY A 213 -14.31 -41.59 50.18
N SER A 214 -13.81 -40.83 49.20
CA SER A 214 -13.26 -39.48 49.39
C SER A 214 -14.29 -38.37 49.08
N THR A 215 -14.04 -37.15 49.58
CA THR A 215 -14.87 -35.97 49.28
C THR A 215 -14.01 -34.90 48.60
N PRO A 216 -13.76 -35.03 47.29
CA PRO A 216 -12.99 -34.05 46.55
C PRO A 216 -13.69 -32.69 46.60
N THR A 217 -12.88 -31.66 46.79
CA THR A 217 -13.33 -30.27 46.85
C THR A 217 -12.59 -29.45 45.82
N ILE A 218 -13.33 -28.65 45.07
CA ILE A 218 -12.78 -27.64 44.16
C ILE A 218 -12.94 -26.28 44.80
N ARG A 219 -11.90 -25.47 44.69
CA ARG A 219 -11.98 -24.04 44.96
C ARG A 219 -11.74 -23.27 43.68
N VAL A 220 -12.69 -22.41 43.33
CA VAL A 220 -12.53 -21.44 42.24
C VAL A 220 -12.35 -20.07 42.88
N THR A 221 -11.26 -19.38 42.56
CA THR A 221 -10.97 -18.03 43.05
C THR A 221 -10.92 -17.07 41.88
N ILE A 222 -11.73 -16.02 41.96
CA ILE A 222 -11.88 -14.99 40.92
C ILE A 222 -11.63 -13.65 41.59
N ASP A 223 -10.58 -12.95 41.18
CA ASP A 223 -10.20 -11.63 41.73
C ASP A 223 -10.14 -11.61 43.27
N GLY A 224 -9.58 -12.66 43.86
CA GLY A 224 -9.45 -12.83 45.32
C GLY A 224 -10.70 -13.36 46.03
N VAL A 225 -11.83 -13.53 45.34
CA VAL A 225 -13.06 -14.11 45.90
C VAL A 225 -13.11 -15.60 45.60
N SER A 226 -13.16 -16.44 46.64
CA SER A 226 -13.18 -17.90 46.51
C SER A 226 -14.57 -18.51 46.74
N GLU A 227 -14.95 -19.44 45.89
CA GLU A 227 -16.09 -20.35 46.08
C GLU A 227 -15.60 -21.79 46.13
N THR A 228 -16.20 -22.62 47.00
CA THR A 228 -15.84 -24.04 47.16
C THR A 228 -17.00 -24.96 46.84
N TYR A 229 -16.72 -26.06 46.16
CA TYR A 229 -17.69 -27.07 45.77
C TYR A 229 -17.14 -28.45 46.10
N SER A 230 -17.88 -29.21 46.90
CA SER A 230 -17.52 -30.55 47.32
C SER A 230 -18.57 -31.55 46.84
N THR A 231 -18.14 -32.75 46.48
CA THR A 231 -19.03 -33.86 46.16
C THR A 231 -18.45 -35.16 46.70
N TYR A 232 -19.29 -36.18 46.86
CA TYR A 232 -18.87 -37.50 47.30
C TYR A 232 -18.45 -38.36 46.09
N LEU A 233 -17.30 -39.04 46.20
CA LEU A 233 -16.77 -39.93 45.17
C LEU A 233 -17.26 -41.37 45.41
N GLU A 234 -18.34 -41.75 44.70
CA GLU A 234 -18.80 -43.15 44.62
C GLU A 234 -18.06 -43.87 43.48
N GLY A 235 -16.86 -44.40 43.78
CA GLY A 235 -16.07 -45.19 42.83
C GLY A 235 -14.85 -44.46 42.30
N SER A 236 -14.56 -44.62 41.00
CA SER A 236 -13.28 -44.25 40.39
C SER A 236 -13.21 -42.82 39.82
N GLY A 237 -14.33 -42.10 39.76
CA GLY A 237 -14.34 -40.73 39.24
C GLY A 237 -15.65 -39.98 39.48
N VAL A 238 -15.54 -38.65 39.55
CA VAL A 238 -16.66 -37.71 39.66
C VAL A 238 -16.41 -36.50 38.77
N TYR A 239 -17.46 -36.00 38.13
CA TYR A 239 -17.41 -34.75 37.39
C TYR A 239 -17.99 -33.64 38.25
N ILE A 240 -17.17 -32.65 38.59
CA ILE A 240 -17.65 -31.42 39.20
C ILE A 240 -17.71 -30.38 38.08
N ARG A 241 -18.93 -29.93 37.80
CA ARG A 241 -19.23 -28.94 36.78
C ARG A 241 -19.50 -27.61 37.45
N TYR A 242 -18.65 -26.63 37.20
CA TYR A 242 -18.83 -25.25 37.65
C TYR A 242 -19.03 -24.37 36.41
N LEU A 243 -20.17 -23.67 36.32
CA LEU A 243 -20.57 -22.90 35.13
C LEU A 243 -20.76 -23.77 33.87
N ASP A 244 -21.26 -25.00 34.02
CA ASP A 244 -21.75 -25.81 32.88
C ASP A 244 -23.25 -25.53 32.67
N ALA A 245 -23.77 -25.77 31.47
CA ALA A 245 -25.16 -25.55 31.04
C ALA A 245 -26.23 -26.18 31.96
N THR A 246 -25.85 -27.14 32.79
CA THR A 246 -26.71 -27.83 33.77
C THR A 246 -26.60 -27.28 35.20
N SER A 247 -25.77 -26.25 35.44
CA SER A 247 -25.63 -25.60 36.76
C SER A 247 -26.57 -24.40 36.90
N GLU A 248 -27.07 -24.12 38.11
CA GLU A 248 -27.89 -22.91 38.36
C GLU A 248 -27.17 -21.59 38.02
N LYS A 249 -25.83 -21.62 37.93
CA LYS A 249 -24.98 -20.48 37.57
C LYS A 249 -24.63 -20.40 36.07
N ALA A 250 -25.22 -21.24 35.22
CA ALA A 250 -24.90 -21.34 33.79
C ALA A 250 -25.29 -20.14 32.92
N THR A 251 -25.93 -19.11 33.48
CA THR A 251 -26.65 -18.11 32.70
C THR A 251 -25.79 -16.94 32.23
N ALA A 252 -24.57 -16.76 32.74
CA ALA A 252 -23.67 -15.71 32.27
C ALA A 252 -22.18 -16.11 32.36
N PRO A 253 -21.34 -15.74 31.37
CA PRO A 253 -19.90 -15.92 31.47
C PRO A 253 -19.34 -15.08 32.63
N ILE A 254 -18.39 -15.62 33.39
CA ILE A 254 -17.75 -14.88 34.47
C ILE A 254 -16.51 -14.16 33.93
N TYR A 255 -16.40 -12.88 34.26
CA TYR A 255 -15.23 -12.07 33.96
C TYR A 255 -14.32 -11.97 35.18
N PHE A 256 -13.01 -11.92 34.94
CA PHE A 256 -11.99 -11.64 35.94
C PHE A 256 -11.08 -10.52 35.45
N TYR A 257 -10.57 -9.70 36.36
CA TYR A 257 -9.82 -8.50 36.05
C TYR A 257 -8.34 -8.60 36.42
N SER A 258 -8.01 -9.47 37.37
CA SER A 258 -6.68 -9.58 37.97
C SER A 258 -6.19 -11.02 38.06
N SER A 259 -7.05 -11.95 38.49
CA SER A 259 -6.66 -13.32 38.75
C SER A 259 -7.82 -14.28 38.67
N PHE A 260 -7.51 -15.48 38.19
CA PHE A 260 -8.39 -16.62 38.16
C PHE A 260 -7.60 -17.87 38.53
N LYS A 261 -8.02 -18.54 39.60
CA LYS A 261 -7.32 -19.70 40.15
C LYS A 261 -8.31 -20.84 40.38
N VAL A 262 -7.94 -22.05 39.98
CA VAL A 262 -8.68 -23.28 40.29
C VAL A 262 -7.77 -24.23 41.06
N GLU A 263 -8.26 -24.72 42.18
CA GLU A 263 -7.53 -25.58 43.10
C GLU A 263 -8.37 -26.79 43.47
N PHE A 264 -7.71 -27.93 43.66
CA PHE A 264 -8.33 -29.16 44.16
C PHE A 264 -7.82 -29.51 45.53
N MET A 265 -8.69 -30.05 46.38
CA MET A 265 -8.34 -30.60 47.69
C MET A 265 -9.01 -31.97 47.82
N ASN A 266 -8.27 -32.94 48.35
CA ASN A 266 -8.86 -34.20 48.81
C ASN A 266 -8.99 -34.19 50.33
N SER A 267 -10.09 -34.72 50.87
CA SER A 267 -10.21 -35.00 52.31
C SER A 267 -9.38 -36.23 52.75
N ASP A 268 -9.02 -37.09 51.79
CA ASP A 268 -8.25 -38.31 51.98
C ASP A 268 -6.86 -38.18 51.31
N PRO A 269 -5.75 -38.69 51.87
CA PRO A 269 -4.43 -38.69 51.22
C PRO A 269 -4.37 -39.43 49.87
N ASN A 270 -5.43 -40.13 49.50
CA ASN A 270 -5.55 -40.83 48.23
C ASN A 270 -5.46 -39.91 47.00
N TYR A 271 -5.04 -40.53 45.88
CA TYR A 271 -4.75 -39.88 44.61
C TYR A 271 -5.97 -39.17 44.02
N LEU A 272 -5.88 -37.85 43.80
CA LEU A 272 -6.78 -37.13 42.90
C LEU A 272 -6.01 -36.68 41.68
N ASN A 273 -6.56 -36.93 40.50
CA ASN A 273 -6.22 -36.22 39.27
C ASN A 273 -7.40 -35.39 38.84
N GLY A 274 -7.14 -34.22 38.26
CA GLY A 274 -8.17 -33.63 37.43
C GLY A 274 -7.70 -32.65 36.40
N THR A 275 -8.63 -32.36 35.49
CA THR A 275 -8.42 -31.48 34.34
C THR A 275 -9.46 -30.37 34.38
N VAL A 276 -9.00 -29.12 34.32
CA VAL A 276 -9.80 -27.91 34.19
C VAL A 276 -9.80 -27.48 32.73
N ILE A 277 -10.98 -27.43 32.11
CA ILE A 277 -11.14 -26.86 30.76
C ILE A 277 -11.65 -25.42 30.89
N TYR A 278 -11.03 -24.47 30.20
CA TYR A 278 -11.36 -23.03 30.25
C TYR A 278 -11.18 -22.36 28.87
N ARG A 279 -11.86 -21.26 28.59
CA ARG A 279 -11.65 -20.48 27.36
C ARG A 279 -11.49 -19.01 27.70
N LEU A 280 -10.40 -18.39 27.25
CA LEU A 280 -10.15 -16.95 27.40
C LEU A 280 -10.68 -16.18 26.19
N ALA A 281 -11.31 -15.02 26.43
CA ALA A 281 -11.75 -14.13 25.36
C ALA A 281 -10.56 -13.46 24.66
N ASN A 282 -10.79 -13.07 23.41
CA ASN A 282 -9.78 -12.44 22.54
C ASN A 282 -9.29 -11.11 23.14
N GLY A 283 -7.98 -10.85 23.12
CA GLY A 283 -7.36 -9.65 23.73
C GLY A 283 -6.87 -9.83 25.18
N THR A 284 -6.55 -11.06 25.57
CA THR A 284 -5.95 -11.39 26.87
C THR A 284 -4.47 -11.76 26.70
N ALA A 285 -3.62 -10.76 26.96
CA ALA A 285 -2.17 -10.66 26.71
C ALA A 285 -1.77 -10.67 25.22
#